data_AF-A0A5S3RHT4-F1
#
_entry.id   AF-A0A5S3RHT4-F1
#
_cell.length_a   1.000
_cell.length_b   1.000
_cell.length_c   1.000
_cell.angle_alpha   90.00
_cell.angle_beta   90.00
_cell.angle_gamma   90.00
#
_symmetry.space_group_name_H-M   'P 1'
#
loop_
_entity.id
_entity.type
_entity.pdbx_description
1 polymer ?
#
loop_
_entity_poly.entity_id
_entity_poly.type
_entity_poly.pdbx_seq_one_letter_code
_entity_poly.pdbx_strand_id
1 'polypeptide(L)' 'MDLILDNFKQCVQLKKKADSLGAWDMKEKVQLADKAVNLSFGVIGGLIDKVAQLEKQVEELKS' A
#
# COMPACT_ATOMS: atom_id res chain seq x y z
N MET A 1 7.86 -1.18 -9.99
CA MET A 1 6.96 -2.23 -9.47
C MET A 1 7.40 -2.68 -8.09
N ASP A 2 8.70 -2.89 -7.88
CA ASP A 2 9.25 -3.44 -6.62
C ASP A 2 8.95 -2.57 -5.39
N LEU A 3 9.04 -1.25 -5.51
CA LEU A 3 8.69 -0.33 -4.43
C LEU A 3 7.20 -0.41 -4.03
N ILE A 4 6.30 -0.55 -5.00
CA ILE A 4 4.85 -0.68 -4.76
C ILE A 4 4.58 -1.99 -4.02
N LEU A 5 5.20 -3.08 -4.48
CA LEU A 5 5.07 -4.39 -3.86
C LEU A 5 5.67 -4.41 -2.45
N ASP A 6 6.81 -3.76 -2.23
CA ASP A 6 7.43 -3.65 -0.92
C ASP A 6 6.55 -2.86 0.06
N ASN A 7 6.06 -1.69 -0.36
CA ASN A 7 5.13 -0.89 0.43
C ASN A 7 3.85 -1.67 0.77
N PHE A 8 3.32 -2.46 -0.18
CA PHE A 8 2.17 -3.33 0.08
C PHE A 8 2.47 -4.41 1.13
N LYS A 9 3.63 -5.06 1.05
CA LYS A 9 4.08 -6.03 2.06
C LYS A 9 4.20 -5.37 3.45
N GLN A 10 4.74 -4.16 3.51
CA GLN A 10 4.83 -3.39 4.75
C GLN A 10 3.44 -3.07 5.33
N CYS A 11 2.45 -2.67 4.52
CA CYS A 11 1.06 -2.50 4.98
C CYS A 11 0.52 -3.75 5.66
N VAL A 12 0.69 -4.91 5.00
CA VAL A 12 0.22 -6.21 5.54
C VAL A 12 0.90 -6.54 6.86
N GLN A 13 2.21 -6.28 6.98
CA GLN A 13 2.95 -6.52 8.22
C GLN A 13 2.51 -5.58 9.35
N LEU A 14 2.29 -4.30 9.07
CA LEU A 14 1.82 -3.32 10.05
C LEU A 14 0.43 -3.68 10.57
N LYS A 15 -0.48 -4.10 9.67
CA LYS A 15 -1.80 -4.60 10.06
C LYS A 15 -1.68 -5.82 10.98
N LYS A 16 -0.86 -6.82 10.63
CA LYS A 16 -0.64 -8.00 11.48
C LYS A 16 -0.10 -7.64 12.86
N LYS A 17 0.83 -6.68 12.94
CA LYS A 17 1.34 -6.17 14.22
C LYS A 17 0.22 -5.50 15.02
N ALA A 18 -0.58 -4.64 14.40
CA ALA A 18 -1.71 -4.00 15.07
C ALA A 18 -2.74 -5.02 15.57
N ASP A 19 -3.06 -6.04 14.77
CA ASP A 19 -4.01 -7.09 15.12
C ASP A 19 -3.51 -7.96 16.29
N SER A 20 -2.18 -8.11 16.44
CA SER A 20 -1.56 -8.88 17.53
C SER A 20 -1.55 -8.17 18.89
N LEU A 21 -1.79 -6.86 18.92
CA LEU A 21 -1.77 -6.07 20.15
C LEU A 21 -3.04 -6.27 20.99
N GLY A 22 -2.94 -6.04 22.30
CA GLY A 22 -4.06 -6.15 23.24
C GLY A 22 -5.01 -4.94 23.19
N ALA A 23 -6.08 -4.97 24.01
CA ALA A 23 -6.99 -3.82 24.15
C ALA A 23 -6.33 -2.63 24.86
N TRP A 24 -5.37 -2.89 25.75
CA TRP A 24 -4.63 -1.85 26.50
C TRP A 24 -3.61 -1.09 25.64
N ASP A 25 -3.22 -1.65 24.49
CA ASP A 25 -2.24 -1.06 23.57
C ASP A 25 -2.91 -0.23 22.45
N MET A 26 -4.12 0.28 22.70
CA MET A 26 -4.94 0.95 21.69
C MET A 26 -4.21 2.13 21.00
N LYS A 27 -3.39 2.87 21.75
CA LYS A 27 -2.57 3.95 21.19
C LYS A 27 -1.60 3.44 20.13
N GLU A 28 -0.93 2.33 20.39
CA GLU A 28 0.02 1.72 19.45
C GLU A 28 -0.71 1.09 18.26
N LYS A 29 -1.87 0.46 18.48
CA LYS A 29 -2.74 -0.02 17.39
C LYS A 29 -3.11 1.08 16.41
N VAL A 30 -3.56 2.23 16.93
CA VAL A 30 -3.93 3.37 16.09
C VAL A 30 -2.72 3.90 15.31
N GLN A 31 -1.55 3.99 15.94
CA GLN A 31 -0.32 4.42 15.24
C GLN A 31 0.11 3.46 14.14
N LEU A 32 0.01 2.15 14.36
CA LEU A 32 0.33 1.14 13.35
C LEU A 32 -0.68 1.15 12.21
N ALA A 33 -1.98 1.30 12.53
CA ALA A 33 -3.03 1.44 11.54
C ALA A 33 -2.85 2.70 10.68
N ASP A 34 -2.54 3.84 11.30
CA ASP A 34 -2.28 5.10 10.59
C ASP A 34 -1.10 4.99 9.62
N LYS A 35 0.00 4.37 10.06
CA LYS A 35 1.14 4.07 9.18
C LYS A 35 0.76 3.16 8.02
N ALA A 36 -0.06 2.13 8.28
CA ALA A 36 -0.52 1.21 7.23
C ALA A 36 -1.43 1.92 6.21
N VAL A 37 -2.32 2.81 6.67
CA VAL A 37 -3.19 3.62 5.81
C VAL A 37 -2.35 4.56 4.94
N ASN A 38 -1.38 5.27 5.51
CA ASN A 38 -0.51 6.16 4.76
C ASN A 38 0.30 5.42 3.68
N LEU A 39 0.86 4.25 3.99
CA LEU A 39 1.54 3.42 3.00
C LEU A 39 0.56 2.89 1.94
N SER A 40 -0.70 2.59 2.30
CA SER A 40 -1.70 2.12 1.35
C SER A 40 -2.05 3.15 0.28
N PHE A 41 -2.07 4.44 0.62
CA PHE A 41 -2.25 5.51 -0.37
C PHE A 41 -1.09 5.56 -1.37
N GLY A 42 0.15 5.38 -0.91
CA GLY A 42 1.31 5.30 -1.80
C GLY A 42 1.26 4.09 -2.75
N VAL A 43 0.81 2.93 -2.26
CA VAL A 43 0.59 1.74 -3.09
C VAL A 43 -0.47 1.98 -4.15
N ILE A 44 -1.62 2.54 -3.75
CA ILE A 44 -2.74 2.84 -4.66
C ILE A 44 -2.29 3.82 -5.74
N GLY A 45 -1.63 4.93 -5.35
CA GLY A 45 -1.12 5.91 -6.31
C GLY A 45 -0.16 5.29 -7.32
N GLY A 46 0.81 4.50 -6.84
CA GLY A 46 1.75 3.82 -7.75
C GLY A 46 1.09 2.80 -8.69
N LEU A 47 0.02 2.12 -8.25
CA LEU A 47 -0.75 1.22 -9.12
C LEU A 47 -1.53 2.00 -10.18
N ILE A 48 -2.15 3.13 -9.83
CA ILE A 48 -2.82 4.03 -10.78
C ILE A 48 -1.84 4.48 -11.86
N ASP A 49 -0.66 4.99 -11.47
CA ASP A 49 0.37 5.42 -12.39
C ASP A 49 0.80 4.29 -13.33
N LYS A 50 0.92 3.06 -12.79
CA LYS A 50 1.31 1.89 -13.59
C LYS A 50 0.24 1.48 -14.59
N VAL A 51 -1.03 1.53 -14.20
CA VAL A 51 -2.16 1.26 -15.11
C VAL A 51 -2.16 2.28 -16.23
N ALA A 52 -2.05 3.57 -15.93
CA ALA A 52 -2.00 4.63 -16.94
C ALA A 52 -0.82 4.45 -17.93
N GLN A 53 0.36 4.05 -17.43
CA GLN A 53 1.50 3.72 -18.29
C GLN A 53 1.23 2.53 -19.21
N LEU A 54 0.59 1.48 -18.70
CA LEU A 54 0.26 0.30 -19.50
C LEU A 54 -0.80 0.62 -20.55
N GLU A 55 -1.83 1.40 -20.20
CA GLU A 55 -2.84 1.88 -21.15
C GLU A 55 -2.20 2.64 -22.30
N LYS A 56 -1.29 3.58 -22.00
CA LYS A 56 -0.54 4.33 -23.01
C LYS A 56 0.28 3.41 -23.93
N GLN A 57 1.00 2.44 -23.36
CA GLN A 57 1.78 1.47 -24.16
C GLN A 57 0.89 0.63 -25.07
N VAL A 58 -0.31 0.25 -24.61
CA VAL A 58 -1.27 -0.51 -25.42
C VAL A 58 -1.83 0.36 -26.56
N GLU A 59 -2.08 1.64 -26.34
CA GLU A 59 -2.49 2.58 -27.39
C GLU A 59 -1.40 2.76 -28.45
N GLU A 60 -0.14 2.93 -28.03
CA GLU A 60 1.02 3.04 -28.92
C GLU A 60 1.21 1.78 -29.77
N LEU A 61 0.98 0.59 -29.22
CA LEU A 61 1.08 -0.69 -29.96
C LEU A 61 -0.09 -0.96 -30.92
N LYS A 62 -1.23 -0.30 -30.73
CA LYS A 62 -2.40 -0.41 -31.61
C LYS A 62 -2.38 0.59 -32.78
N SER A 63 -1.52 1.60 -32.70
CA SER A 63 -1.34 2.66 -33.71
C SER A 63 -0.29 2.25 -34.74
#